data_AF-A0A2V7YL30-F1
#
_entry.id   AF-A0A2V7YL30-F1
#
_cell.length_a   1.000
_cell.length_b   1.000
_cell.length_c   1.000
_cell.angle_alpha   90.00
_cell.angle_beta   90.00
_cell.angle_gamma   90.00
#
_symmetry.space_group_name_H-M   'P 1'
#
loop_
_entity.id
_entity.type
_entity.pdbx_description
1 polymer ?
#
loop_
_entity_poly.entity_id
_entity_poly.type
_entity_poly.pdbx_seq_one_letter_code
_entity_poly.pdbx_strand_id
1 'polypeptide(L)'
;MKRRRPHRFRRFKPILHPAPGRVLPPELRIGSVERLAGELPEGVADPGFEILLRRIDGAPFLGGNEVEVFFDGRAAFAAMRDAVRCAREEILLESYIFKDDSTGRGFLTETLAAAKRGVKVRVLADALGSYETSAEFWQEMTDGGIELFLFHPLFERLWYQPYRDHRKILVV
;
A
#
# COMPACT_ATOMS: atom_id res chain seq x y z
N MET A 1 -18.10 34.97 2.65
CA MET A 1 -18.05 33.51 2.88
C MET A 1 -18.40 32.75 1.60
N LYS A 2 -17.41 32.28 0.84
CA LYS A 2 -17.65 31.48 -0.38
C LYS A 2 -17.77 30.00 0.02
N ARG A 3 -18.96 29.41 -0.12
CA ARG A 3 -19.19 27.98 0.13
C ARG A 3 -18.41 27.16 -0.90
N ARG A 4 -17.47 26.32 -0.43
CA ARG A 4 -16.78 25.32 -1.27
C ARG A 4 -17.82 24.33 -1.82
N ARG A 5 -17.81 24.10 -3.14
CA ARG A 5 -18.64 23.06 -3.78
C ARG A 5 -18.14 21.68 -3.34
N PRO A 6 -19.03 20.70 -3.06
CA PRO A 6 -18.59 19.36 -2.71
C PRO A 6 -17.91 18.71 -3.91
N HIS A 7 -16.73 18.12 -3.69
CA HIS A 7 -16.07 17.29 -4.69
C HIS A 7 -17.00 16.12 -5.04
N ARG A 8 -17.51 16.11 -6.27
CA ARG A 8 -18.15 14.93 -6.86
C ARG A 8 -17.06 13.91 -7.09
N PHE A 9 -16.83 13.02 -6.13
CA PHE A 9 -16.13 11.77 -6.40
C PHE A 9 -16.90 11.07 -7.51
N ARG A 10 -16.28 10.93 -8.68
CA ARG A 10 -16.76 10.04 -9.74
C ARG A 10 -16.86 8.67 -9.06
N ARG A 11 -18.07 8.10 -8.95
CA ARG A 11 -18.27 6.74 -8.46
C ARG A 11 -17.61 5.79 -9.46
N PHE A 12 -16.31 5.60 -9.36
CA PHE A 12 -15.70 4.38 -9.83
C PHE A 12 -16.35 3.28 -8.99
N LYS A 13 -17.10 2.39 -9.62
CA LYS A 13 -17.44 1.13 -8.96
C LYS A 13 -16.09 0.47 -8.71
N PRO A 14 -15.68 0.24 -7.45
CA PRO A 14 -14.44 -0.48 -7.20
C PRO A 14 -14.59 -1.83 -7.87
N ILE A 15 -13.75 -2.09 -8.87
CA ILE A 15 -13.59 -3.44 -9.40
C ILE A 15 -12.78 -4.14 -8.32
N LEU A 16 -13.44 -4.98 -7.52
CA LEU A 16 -12.74 -5.86 -6.60
C LEU A 16 -11.94 -6.84 -7.45
N HIS A 17 -10.62 -6.84 -7.27
CA HIS A 17 -9.73 -7.81 -7.87
C HIS A 17 -9.32 -8.84 -6.81
N PRO A 18 -9.43 -10.16 -7.12
CA PRO A 18 -10.03 -10.72 -8.34
C PRO A 18 -11.55 -10.50 -8.37
N ALA A 19 -12.10 -10.33 -9.59
CA ALA A 19 -13.55 -10.19 -9.80
C ALA A 19 -14.28 -11.40 -9.17
N PRO A 20 -15.49 -11.21 -8.59
CA PRO A 20 -16.27 -12.31 -8.05
C PRO A 20 -16.42 -13.46 -9.06
N GLY A 21 -16.01 -14.68 -8.68
CA GLY A 21 -16.04 -15.86 -9.55
C GLY A 21 -14.81 -16.07 -10.44
N ARG A 22 -13.82 -15.16 -10.42
CA ARG A 22 -12.55 -15.37 -11.11
C ARG A 22 -11.68 -16.32 -10.29
N VAL A 23 -11.64 -17.58 -10.72
CA VAL A 23 -10.73 -18.59 -10.17
C VAL A 23 -9.38 -18.43 -10.86
N LEU A 24 -8.30 -18.35 -10.10
CA LEU A 24 -6.95 -18.41 -10.67
C LEU A 24 -6.82 -19.72 -11.45
N PRO A 25 -6.35 -19.69 -12.72
CA PRO A 25 -6.05 -20.91 -13.46
C PRO A 25 -5.17 -21.86 -12.62
N PRO A 26 -5.39 -23.19 -12.67
CA PRO A 26 -4.61 -24.16 -11.88
C PRO A 26 -3.09 -24.03 -12.06
N GLU A 27 -2.66 -23.61 -13.24
CA GLU A 27 -1.27 -23.31 -13.59
C GLU A 27 -0.70 -22.04 -12.92
N LEU A 28 -1.53 -21.19 -12.31
CA LEU A 28 -1.10 -19.98 -11.58
C LEU A 28 -1.22 -20.12 -10.05
N ARG A 29 -1.15 -21.35 -9.53
CA ARG A 29 -0.92 -21.59 -8.09
C ARG A 29 0.49 -21.18 -7.69
N ILE A 30 0.70 -20.79 -6.42
CA ILE A 30 1.98 -20.26 -5.91
C ILE A 30 3.20 -21.08 -6.37
N GLY A 31 3.19 -22.41 -6.19
CA GLY A 31 4.31 -23.27 -6.63
C GLY A 31 4.48 -23.41 -8.14
N SER A 32 3.43 -23.16 -8.91
CA SER A 32 3.50 -23.13 -10.37
C SER A 32 4.00 -21.78 -10.89
N VAL A 33 3.65 -20.68 -10.22
CA VAL A 33 4.09 -19.31 -10.58
C VAL A 33 5.60 -19.17 -10.46
N GLU A 34 6.21 -19.72 -9.40
CA GLU A 34 7.67 -19.68 -9.23
C GLU A 34 8.39 -20.40 -10.38
N ARG A 35 7.93 -21.59 -10.74
CA ARG A 35 8.47 -22.34 -11.88
C ARG A 35 8.26 -21.59 -13.20
N LEU A 36 7.05 -21.08 -13.46
CA LEU A 36 6.74 -20.31 -14.67
C LEU A 36 7.60 -19.05 -14.77
N ALA A 37 7.83 -18.36 -13.65
CA ALA A 37 8.70 -17.19 -13.61
C ALA A 37 10.17 -17.56 -13.88
N GLY A 38 10.63 -18.73 -13.39
CA GLY A 38 11.97 -19.25 -13.67
C GLY A 38 12.21 -19.63 -15.14
N GLU A 39 11.13 -19.78 -15.93
CA GLU A 39 11.19 -20.04 -17.37
C GLU A 39 11.24 -18.76 -18.22
N LEU A 40 11.18 -17.57 -17.60
CA LEU A 40 11.25 -16.26 -18.28
C LEU A 40 12.71 -15.76 -18.33
N PRO A 41 13.48 -15.98 -19.41
CA PRO A 41 14.90 -15.63 -19.48
C PRO A 41 15.17 -14.13 -19.27
N GLU A 42 14.21 -13.26 -19.58
CA GLU A 42 14.32 -11.80 -19.39
C GLU A 42 13.57 -11.30 -18.14
N GLY A 43 13.08 -12.22 -17.29
CA GLY A 43 12.38 -11.89 -16.05
C GLY A 43 11.15 -11.02 -16.29
N VAL A 44 11.08 -9.86 -15.62
CA VAL A 44 9.94 -8.92 -15.75
C VAL A 44 9.87 -8.22 -17.12
N ALA A 45 10.96 -8.24 -17.90
CA ALA A 45 11.00 -7.70 -19.25
C ALA A 45 10.52 -8.71 -20.31
N ASP A 46 10.39 -9.99 -19.94
CA ASP A 46 9.95 -11.04 -20.85
C ASP A 46 8.49 -10.84 -21.29
N PRO A 47 8.13 -10.95 -22.58
CA PRO A 47 6.73 -10.87 -23.03
C PRO A 47 5.79 -11.87 -22.34
N GLY A 48 6.32 -13.02 -21.91
CA GLY A 48 5.59 -14.02 -21.12
C GLY A 48 5.16 -13.51 -19.76
N PHE A 49 5.87 -12.55 -19.16
CA PHE A 49 5.50 -11.91 -17.89
C PHE A 49 4.18 -11.15 -18.02
N GLU A 50 4.01 -10.37 -19.10
CA GLU A 50 2.76 -9.64 -19.37
C GLU A 50 1.58 -10.60 -19.55
N ILE A 51 1.79 -11.70 -20.30
CA ILE A 51 0.77 -12.74 -20.50
C ILE A 51 0.33 -13.34 -19.17
N LEU A 52 1.28 -13.62 -18.28
CA LEU A 52 1.00 -14.19 -16.95
C LEU A 52 0.20 -13.21 -16.09
N LEU A 53 0.63 -11.95 -16.00
CA LEU A 53 -0.05 -10.96 -15.16
C LEU A 53 -1.47 -10.63 -15.67
N ARG A 54 -1.71 -10.60 -16.99
CA ARG A 54 -3.06 -10.42 -17.58
C ARG A 54 -4.05 -11.53 -17.20
N ARG A 55 -3.56 -12.71 -16.82
CA ARG A 55 -4.41 -13.80 -16.32
C ARG A 55 -4.79 -13.61 -14.85
N ILE A 56 -3.97 -12.90 -14.08
CA ILE A 56 -4.17 -12.62 -12.65
C ILE A 56 -5.02 -11.36 -12.47
N ASP A 57 -4.59 -10.25 -13.06
CA ASP A 57 -5.22 -8.93 -12.94
C ASP A 57 -6.02 -8.57 -14.20
N GLY A 58 -7.06 -7.74 -14.05
CA GLY A 58 -7.88 -7.25 -15.17
C GLY A 58 -7.58 -5.79 -15.52
N ALA A 59 -6.67 -5.15 -14.79
CA ALA A 59 -6.23 -3.79 -15.03
C ALA A 59 -5.51 -3.69 -16.40
N PRO A 60 -5.66 -2.54 -17.09
CA PRO A 60 -4.92 -2.30 -18.32
C PRO A 60 -3.41 -2.24 -18.01
N PHE A 61 -2.60 -2.86 -18.88
CA PHE A 61 -1.15 -2.71 -18.83
C PHE A 61 -0.77 -1.38 -19.46
N LEU A 62 0.02 -0.61 -18.72
CA LEU A 62 0.58 0.65 -19.17
C LEU A 62 2.08 0.44 -19.41
N GLY A 63 2.57 0.87 -20.58
CA GLY A 63 4.00 0.89 -20.88
C GLY A 63 4.67 2.19 -20.42
N GLY A 64 5.99 2.27 -20.57
CA GLY A 64 6.78 3.46 -20.24
C GLY A 64 7.05 3.64 -18.74
N ASN A 65 6.83 2.60 -17.94
CA ASN A 65 7.18 2.57 -16.52
C ASN A 65 8.64 2.12 -16.35
N GLU A 66 9.29 2.68 -15.34
CA GLU A 66 10.57 2.17 -14.82
C GLU A 66 10.27 1.35 -13.56
N VAL A 67 10.88 0.18 -13.44
CA VAL A 67 10.66 -0.75 -12.33
C VAL A 67 12.01 -1.12 -11.73
N GLU A 68 12.17 -0.81 -10.45
CA GLU A 68 13.29 -1.26 -9.64
C GLU A 68 12.81 -2.34 -8.67
N VAL A 69 13.54 -3.46 -8.60
CA VAL A 69 13.20 -4.59 -7.74
C VAL A 69 14.17 -4.64 -6.57
N PHE A 70 13.63 -4.62 -5.35
CA PHE A 70 14.40 -4.77 -4.11
C PHE A 70 14.27 -6.19 -3.56
N PHE A 71 15.39 -6.86 -3.32
CA PHE A 71 15.43 -8.24 -2.82
C PHE A 71 15.46 -8.35 -1.30
N ASP A 72 15.63 -7.23 -0.59
CA ASP A 72 15.61 -7.17 0.86
C ASP A 72 14.85 -5.94 1.37
N GLY A 73 14.32 -6.07 2.58
CA GLY A 73 13.49 -5.03 3.20
C GLY A 73 14.28 -3.76 3.56
N ARG A 74 15.59 -3.84 3.81
CA ARG A 74 16.39 -2.66 4.19
C ARG A 74 16.53 -1.72 2.99
N ALA A 75 16.86 -2.27 1.82
CA ALA A 75 16.95 -1.51 0.58
C ALA A 75 15.58 -0.92 0.20
N ALA A 76 14.52 -1.73 0.27
CA ALA A 76 13.15 -1.28 -0.01
C ALA A 76 12.70 -0.13 0.92
N PHE A 77 12.90 -0.27 2.24
CA PHE A 77 12.52 0.78 3.19
C PHE A 77 13.38 2.04 3.06
N ALA A 78 14.65 1.92 2.65
CA ALA A 78 15.47 3.08 2.33
C ALA A 78 14.87 3.84 1.14
N ALA A 79 14.63 3.17 0.01
CA ALA A 79 14.02 3.77 -1.17
C ALA A 79 12.64 4.42 -0.88
N MET A 80 11.80 3.75 -0.07
CA MET A 80 10.52 4.29 0.37
C MET A 80 10.67 5.58 1.20
N ARG A 81 11.61 5.63 2.15
CA ARG A 81 11.85 6.86 2.93
C ARG A 81 12.41 7.97 2.06
N ASP A 82 13.26 7.65 1.10
CA ASP A 82 13.81 8.60 0.13
C ASP A 82 12.68 9.22 -0.71
N ALA A 83 11.74 8.39 -1.17
CA ALA A 83 10.53 8.85 -1.86
C ALA A 83 9.68 9.80 -0.98
N VAL A 84 9.46 9.47 0.31
CA VAL A 84 8.76 10.33 1.27
C VAL A 84 9.48 11.68 1.48
N ARG A 85 10.81 11.68 1.53
CA ARG A 85 11.61 12.92 1.65
C ARG A 85 11.45 13.82 0.42
N CYS A 86 11.33 13.21 -0.77
CA CYS A 86 11.19 13.93 -2.04
C CYS A 86 9.74 14.33 -2.38
N ALA A 87 8.74 13.78 -1.67
CA ALA A 87 7.33 14.06 -1.89
C ALA A 87 7.00 15.56 -1.77
N ARG A 88 6.13 16.04 -2.68
CA ARG A 88 5.79 17.47 -2.83
C ARG A 88 4.31 17.79 -2.61
N GLU A 89 3.43 16.85 -2.92
CA GLU A 89 1.97 17.10 -2.90
C GLU A 89 1.25 16.21 -1.89
N GLU A 90 1.41 14.89 -2.01
CA GLU A 90 0.64 13.93 -1.24
C GLU A 90 1.45 12.66 -0.94
N ILE A 91 1.26 12.08 0.23
CA ILE A 91 1.78 10.77 0.62
C ILE A 91 0.59 9.92 1.07
N LEU A 92 0.43 8.75 0.45
CA LEU A 92 -0.53 7.73 0.84
C LEU A 92 0.25 6.49 1.29
N LEU A 93 0.16 6.16 2.57
CA LEU A 93 0.84 5.01 3.14
C LEU A 93 -0.19 4.03 3.72
N GLU A 94 -0.13 2.78 3.26
CA GLU A 94 -0.98 1.68 3.69
C GLU A 94 -0.10 0.51 4.17
N SER A 95 -0.37 -0.02 5.37
CA SER A 95 0.32 -1.20 5.88
C SER A 95 -0.54 -2.01 6.85
N TYR A 96 -0.41 -3.34 6.77
CA TYR A 96 -0.96 -4.26 7.78
C TYR A 96 -0.33 -4.03 9.17
N ILE A 97 1.00 -4.01 9.22
CA ILE A 97 1.75 -3.79 10.47
C ILE A 97 2.36 -2.41 10.37
N PHE A 98 1.88 -1.52 11.22
CA PHE A 98 2.61 -0.34 11.64
C PHE A 98 3.02 -0.60 13.07
N LYS A 99 4.32 -0.61 13.38
CA LYS A 99 4.84 -0.91 14.71
C LYS A 99 5.64 0.26 15.25
N ASP A 100 5.52 0.52 16.55
CA ASP A 100 6.40 1.44 17.27
C ASP A 100 7.80 0.82 17.49
N ASP A 101 8.53 0.66 16.39
CA ASP A 101 9.91 0.16 16.35
C ASP A 101 10.81 1.09 15.51
N SER A 102 12.06 0.70 15.28
CA SER A 102 13.00 1.50 14.50
C SER A 102 12.53 1.76 13.06
N THR A 103 11.77 0.85 12.46
CA THR A 103 11.22 1.02 11.11
C THR A 103 10.05 2.01 11.15
N GLY A 104 9.07 1.78 12.02
CA GLY A 104 7.91 2.65 12.12
C GLY A 104 8.27 4.07 12.58
N ARG A 105 9.20 4.22 13.53
CA ARG A 105 9.73 5.52 13.96
C ARG A 105 10.51 6.24 12.86
N GLY A 106 11.21 5.50 12.01
CA GLY A 106 11.86 6.04 10.81
C GLY A 106 10.82 6.64 9.84
N PHE A 107 9.75 5.91 9.54
CA PHE A 107 8.66 6.42 8.70
C PHE A 107 7.90 7.58 9.34
N LEU A 108 7.65 7.52 10.65
CA LEU A 108 7.03 8.62 11.39
C LEU A 108 7.84 9.91 11.26
N THR A 109 9.15 9.85 11.49
CA THR A 109 10.03 11.02 11.40
C THR A 109 9.95 11.69 10.03
N GLU A 110 10.04 10.89 8.95
CA GLU A 110 10.05 11.41 7.57
C GLU A 110 8.68 11.93 7.14
N THR A 111 7.60 11.25 7.54
CA THR A 111 6.24 11.69 7.22
C THR A 111 5.84 12.94 8.00
N LEU A 112 6.24 13.08 9.27
CA LEU A 112 6.08 14.32 10.03
C LEU A 112 6.86 15.48 9.40
N ALA A 113 8.08 15.22 8.92
CA ALA A 113 8.85 16.22 8.19
C ALA A 113 8.14 16.65 6.90
N ALA A 114 7.55 15.70 6.16
CA ALA A 114 6.76 16.01 4.97
C ALA A 114 5.50 16.83 5.29
N ALA A 115 4.75 16.46 6.32
CA ALA A 115 3.59 17.22 6.80
C ALA A 115 3.96 18.66 7.16
N LYS A 116 5.10 18.87 7.85
CA LYS A 116 5.63 20.21 8.16
C LYS A 116 5.98 21.03 6.92
N ARG A 117 6.38 20.41 5.81
CA ARG A 117 6.59 21.08 4.51
C ARG A 117 5.28 21.43 3.80
N GLY A 118 4.13 21.00 4.32
CA GLY A 118 2.81 21.19 3.72
C GLY A 118 2.37 20.07 2.79
N VAL A 119 3.12 18.96 2.71
CA VAL A 119 2.72 17.75 1.97
C VAL A 119 1.55 17.10 2.68
N LYS A 120 0.52 16.68 1.93
CA LYS A 120 -0.62 16.01 2.51
C LYS A 120 -0.29 14.55 2.83
N VAL A 121 -0.27 14.16 4.10
CA VAL A 121 0.05 12.77 4.50
C VAL A 121 -1.21 12.06 4.98
N ARG A 122 -1.51 10.89 4.41
CA ARG A 122 -2.54 9.98 4.89
C ARG A 122 -1.97 8.61 5.17
N VAL A 123 -2.31 8.07 6.33
CA VAL A 123 -1.87 6.74 6.77
C VAL A 123 -3.10 5.87 7.02
N LEU A 124 -3.11 4.70 6.39
CA LEU A 124 -4.06 3.63 6.64
C LEU A 124 -3.32 2.45 7.27
N ALA A 125 -3.57 2.17 8.54
CA ALA A 125 -2.98 1.04 9.24
C ALA A 125 -4.05 0.01 9.61
N ASP A 126 -3.76 -1.28 9.46
CA ASP A 126 -4.67 -2.31 9.93
C ASP A 126 -4.64 -2.42 11.46
N ALA A 127 -5.81 -2.30 12.10
CA ALA A 127 -5.90 -2.27 13.56
C ALA A 127 -5.46 -3.58 14.25
N LEU A 128 -5.68 -4.73 13.61
CA LEU A 128 -5.24 -6.03 14.14
C LEU A 128 -3.75 -6.22 13.92
N GLY A 129 -3.22 -5.91 12.73
CA GLY A 129 -1.78 -6.02 12.49
C GLY A 129 -0.95 -5.03 13.29
N SER A 130 -1.55 -3.90 13.68
CA SER A 130 -0.88 -2.81 14.42
C SER A 130 -1.33 -2.72 15.89
N TYR A 131 -1.88 -3.80 16.46
CA TYR A 131 -2.46 -3.81 17.81
C TYR A 131 -1.45 -3.51 18.92
N GLU A 132 -0.16 -3.77 18.68
CA GLU A 132 0.93 -3.50 19.63
C GLU A 132 1.42 -2.04 19.57
N THR A 133 0.93 -1.23 18.64
CA THR A 133 1.38 0.15 18.49
C THR A 133 0.70 1.05 19.49
N SER A 134 1.53 1.79 20.22
CA SER A 134 1.14 2.61 21.35
C SER A 134 0.16 3.72 20.94
N ALA A 135 -0.74 4.10 21.87
CA ALA A 135 -1.66 5.20 21.64
C ALA A 135 -0.89 6.52 21.44
N GLU A 136 0.23 6.67 22.14
CA GLU A 136 1.15 7.80 22.04
C GLU A 136 1.74 7.93 20.64
N PHE A 137 2.11 6.81 19.99
CA PHE A 137 2.60 6.81 18.62
C PHE A 137 1.54 7.31 17.62
N TRP A 138 0.29 6.86 17.77
CA TRP A 138 -0.82 7.33 16.93
C TRP A 138 -1.16 8.80 17.18
N GLN A 139 -1.08 9.24 18.44
CA GLN A 139 -1.30 10.63 18.80
C GLN A 139 -0.21 11.55 18.21
N GLU A 140 1.05 11.11 18.25
CA GLU A 140 2.16 11.86 17.64
C GLU A 140 1.96 12.05 16.13
N MET A 141 1.43 11.05 15.43
CA MET A 141 1.06 11.19 14.01
C MET A 141 0.00 12.26 13.80
N THR A 142 -1.12 12.17 14.52
CA THR A 142 -2.27 13.05 14.30
C THR A 142 -1.96 14.49 14.72
N ASP A 143 -1.26 14.68 15.84
CA ASP A 143 -0.76 15.99 16.29
C ASP A 143 0.23 16.61 15.29
N GLY A 144 0.97 15.76 14.58
CA GLY A 144 1.86 16.14 13.49
C GLY A 144 1.19 16.53 12.18
N GLY A 145 -0.14 16.47 12.10
CA GLY A 145 -0.92 16.81 10.91
C GLY A 145 -1.11 15.66 9.92
N ILE A 146 -0.84 14.41 10.32
CA ILE A 146 -1.09 13.22 9.50
C ILE A 146 -2.56 12.81 9.61
N GLU A 147 -3.23 12.59 8.47
CA GLU A 147 -4.58 12.02 8.43
C GLU A 147 -4.49 10.49 8.64
N LEU A 148 -4.65 10.04 9.89
CA LEU A 148 -4.59 8.63 10.27
C LEU A 148 -5.97 7.96 10.25
N PHE A 149 -6.04 6.75 9.70
CA PHE A 149 -7.20 5.86 9.81
C PHE A 149 -6.77 4.44 10.17
N LEU A 150 -7.46 3.83 11.15
CA LEU A 150 -7.28 2.42 11.49
C LEU A 150 -8.33 1.57 10.78
N PHE A 151 -7.89 0.71 9.87
CA PHE A 151 -8.76 -0.22 9.17
C PHE A 151 -9.28 -1.30 10.13
N HIS A 152 -10.61 -1.48 10.12
CA HIS A 152 -11.34 -2.44 10.95
C HIS A 152 -10.88 -2.45 12.42
N PRO A 153 -11.20 -1.38 13.20
CA PRO A 153 -10.87 -1.29 14.61
C PRO A 153 -11.30 -2.54 15.40
N LEU A 154 -10.47 -2.92 16.38
CA LEU A 154 -10.71 -4.11 17.19
C LEU A 154 -11.98 -3.91 18.03
N PHE A 155 -12.69 -5.02 18.28
CA PHE A 155 -13.85 -5.10 19.18
C PHE A 155 -15.12 -4.32 18.79
N GLU A 156 -15.12 -3.55 17.70
CA GLU A 156 -16.35 -2.89 17.23
C GLU A 156 -17.34 -3.87 16.57
N ARG A 157 -16.84 -4.90 15.87
CA ARG A 157 -17.65 -5.97 15.26
C ARG A 157 -16.87 -7.29 15.15
N LEU A 158 -17.18 -8.28 16.01
CA LEU A 158 -16.48 -9.57 16.07
C LEU A 158 -16.52 -10.40 14.77
N TRP A 159 -17.55 -10.25 13.93
CA TRP A 159 -17.74 -11.09 12.73
C TRP A 159 -16.96 -10.63 11.48
N TYR A 160 -16.26 -9.49 11.54
CA TYR A 160 -15.47 -8.96 10.41
C TYR A 160 -13.96 -9.13 10.56
N GLN A 161 -13.51 -9.76 11.65
CA GLN A 161 -12.09 -9.99 11.94
C GLN A 161 -11.30 -10.77 10.87
N PRO A 162 -11.88 -11.70 10.05
CA PRO A 162 -11.07 -12.37 9.03
C PRO A 162 -10.75 -11.47 7.82
N TYR A 163 -11.48 -10.36 7.62
CA TYR A 163 -11.21 -9.43 6.52
C TYR A 163 -10.26 -8.33 7.02
N ARG A 164 -8.96 -8.53 6.81
CA ARG A 164 -7.92 -7.57 7.20
C ARG A 164 -7.29 -6.95 5.96
N ASP A 165 -6.76 -5.74 6.12
CA ASP A 165 -6.00 -5.10 5.05
C ASP A 165 -4.53 -5.54 5.12
N HIS A 166 -4.16 -6.50 4.26
CA HIS A 166 -2.80 -7.03 4.24
C HIS A 166 -1.87 -6.32 3.23
N ARG A 167 -2.40 -5.30 2.54
CA ARG A 167 -1.67 -4.53 1.53
C ARG A 167 -0.57 -3.68 2.18
N LYS A 168 0.45 -3.41 1.38
CA LYS A 168 1.64 -2.61 1.75
C LYS A 168 1.92 -1.72 0.55
N ILE A 169 1.46 -0.48 0.62
CA ILE A 169 1.48 0.45 -0.51
C ILE A 169 1.98 1.79 -0.01
N LEU A 170 2.92 2.38 -0.75
CA LEU A 170 3.34 3.76 -0.60
C LEU A 170 3.16 4.47 -1.94
N VAL A 171 2.48 5.61 -1.94
CA VAL A 171 2.37 6.53 -3.07
C VAL A 171 2.84 7.90 -2.62
N VAL A 172 3.66 8.58 -3.44
CA VAL A 172 4.24 9.90 -3.17
C VAL A 172 4.07 10.87 -4.34
#